data_AF-A0A2V3IMB4-F1
#
_entry.id   AF-A0A2V3IMB4-F1
#
_cell.length_a   1.000
_cell.length_b   1.000
_cell.length_c   1.000
_cell.angle_alpha   90.00
_cell.angle_beta   90.00
_cell.angle_gamma   90.00
#
_symmetry.space_group_name_H-M   'P 1'
#
loop_
_entity.id
_entity.type
_entity.pdbx_description
1 polymer ?
#
loop_
_entity_poly.entity_id
_entity_poly.type
_entity_poly.pdbx_seq_one_letter_code
_entity_poly.pdbx_strand_id
1 'polypeptide(L)'
;MSDVEKKIVINATPEQTYNVLMDFPSYPEWNPMVLSIDGDTSPSSTLTVSIKVGARAPQSFKPTVLKNEVNREFRWVGKLLLACLYRGEHYFIIEGNSEGGCTFVHGERFSGVLSSPLNNMMGEDLPKAFEAFNNALKERVEKQDASAVSS
;
A
#
# COMPACT_ATOMS: atom_id res chain seq x y z
N MET A 1 -10.02 -14.24 11.34
CA MET A 1 -9.32 -13.70 10.16
C MET A 1 -9.09 -12.23 10.45
N SER A 2 -7.84 -11.76 10.38
CA SER A 2 -7.46 -10.41 10.81
C SER A 2 -7.15 -9.50 9.62
N ASP A 3 -7.78 -9.77 8.47
CA ASP A 3 -7.48 -9.10 7.22
C ASP A 3 -8.06 -7.68 7.21
N VAL A 4 -7.32 -6.76 6.60
CA VAL A 4 -7.79 -5.39 6.33
C VAL A 4 -7.79 -5.19 4.82
N GLU A 5 -8.90 -4.68 4.28
CA GLU A 5 -9.01 -4.32 2.87
C GLU A 5 -9.80 -3.01 2.77
N LYS A 6 -9.31 -2.10 1.94
CA LYS A 6 -9.97 -0.85 1.59
C LYS A 6 -9.96 -0.69 0.08
N LYS A 7 -11.06 -0.14 -0.44
CA LYS A 7 -11.23 0.13 -1.86
C LYS A 7 -11.54 1.61 -2.06
N ILE A 8 -11.02 2.18 -3.13
CA ILE A 8 -11.34 3.56 -3.52
C ILE A 8 -11.39 3.66 -5.05
N VAL A 9 -12.31 4.47 -5.56
CA VAL A 9 -12.35 4.82 -6.98
C VAL A 9 -11.41 6.00 -7.21
N ILE A 10 -10.50 5.87 -8.18
CA ILE A 10 -9.59 6.92 -8.61
C ILE A 10 -9.97 7.30 -10.05
N ASN A 11 -10.22 8.58 -10.27
CA ASN A 11 -10.58 9.16 -11.56
C ASN A 11 -9.32 9.40 -12.40
N ALA A 12 -8.52 8.36 -12.56
CA ALA A 12 -7.30 8.35 -13.36
C ALA A 12 -7.05 6.93 -13.88
N THR A 13 -6.30 6.80 -14.97
CA THR A 13 -6.05 5.50 -15.59
C THR A 13 -5.28 4.55 -14.67
N PRO A 14 -5.36 3.22 -14.90
CA PRO A 14 -4.52 2.26 -14.20
C PRO A 14 -3.02 2.57 -14.30
N GLU A 15 -2.58 3.10 -15.44
CA GLU A 15 -1.19 3.48 -15.69
C GLU A 15 -0.74 4.65 -14.81
N GLN A 16 -1.51 5.73 -14.76
CA GLN A 16 -1.18 6.88 -13.90
C GLN A 16 -1.17 6.49 -12.43
N THR A 17 -2.17 5.72 -12.00
CA THR A 17 -2.25 5.21 -10.62
C THR A 17 -1.03 4.33 -10.29
N TYR A 18 -0.66 3.43 -11.19
CA TYR A 18 0.50 2.56 -11.01
C TYR A 18 1.81 3.34 -10.97
N ASN A 19 1.99 4.33 -11.85
CA ASN A 19 3.21 5.14 -11.88
C ASN A 19 3.43 5.89 -10.55
N VAL A 20 2.37 6.47 -9.97
CA VAL A 20 2.46 7.12 -8.64
C VAL A 20 2.66 6.10 -7.53
N LEU A 21 1.99 4.95 -7.59
CA LEU A 21 2.19 3.87 -6.62
C LEU A 21 3.63 3.35 -6.62
N MET A 22 4.28 3.29 -7.78
CA MET A 22 5.65 2.77 -7.89
C MET A 22 6.73 3.86 -7.70
N ASP A 23 6.34 5.12 -7.59
CA ASP A 23 7.25 6.26 -7.34
C ASP A 23 7.57 6.41 -5.85
N PHE A 24 8.25 5.40 -5.31
CA PHE A 24 8.63 5.35 -3.89
C PHE A 24 9.41 6.57 -3.38
N PRO A 25 10.34 7.19 -4.14
CA PRO A 25 11.06 8.39 -3.69
C PRO A 25 10.14 9.56 -3.32
N SER A 26 8.99 9.70 -3.97
CA SER A 26 8.03 10.78 -3.69
C SER A 26 7.05 10.47 -2.56
N TYR A 27 7.06 9.28 -1.98
CA TYR A 27 6.16 8.92 -0.88
C TYR A 27 6.17 9.90 0.31
N PRO A 28 7.33 10.42 0.78
CA PRO A 28 7.36 11.39 1.89
C PRO A 28 6.59 12.68 1.61
N GLU A 29 6.34 13.02 0.35
CA GLU A 29 5.66 14.26 -0.06
C GLU A 29 4.15 14.19 0.10
N TRP A 30 3.57 12.99 -0.04
CA TRP A 30 2.12 12.82 -0.11
C TRP A 30 1.57 11.73 0.81
N ASN A 31 2.37 10.74 1.18
CA ASN A 31 1.92 9.60 1.96
C ASN A 31 2.03 9.88 3.47
N PRO A 32 0.93 9.86 4.23
CA PRO A 32 0.96 10.20 5.66
C PRO A 32 1.54 9.07 6.53
N MET A 33 1.66 7.86 6.00
CA MET A 33 2.07 6.66 6.75
C MET A 33 3.44 6.14 6.33
N VAL A 34 3.70 6.05 5.03
CA VAL A 34 4.89 5.42 4.50
C VAL A 34 6.01 6.47 4.40
N LEU A 35 7.06 6.26 5.17
CA LEU A 35 8.22 7.16 5.22
C LEU A 35 9.23 6.86 4.12
N SER A 36 9.42 5.58 3.78
CA SER A 36 10.27 5.17 2.66
C SER A 36 10.00 3.73 2.24
N ILE A 37 10.20 3.48 0.95
CA ILE A 37 10.32 2.14 0.36
C ILE A 37 11.56 2.18 -0.53
N ASP A 38 12.47 1.23 -0.35
CA ASP A 38 13.69 1.10 -1.13
C ASP A 38 13.92 -0.35 -1.54
N GLY A 39 14.53 -0.56 -2.70
CA GLY A 39 14.89 -1.88 -3.21
C GLY A 39 14.26 -2.22 -4.57
N ASP A 40 14.54 -3.43 -5.03
CA ASP A 40 14.10 -3.95 -6.32
C ASP A 40 12.67 -4.50 -6.24
N THR A 41 11.83 -4.13 -7.21
CA THR A 41 10.39 -4.48 -7.25
C THR A 41 10.10 -5.72 -8.09
N SER A 42 11.12 -6.45 -8.53
CA SER A 42 10.97 -7.73 -9.24
C SER A 42 10.51 -8.82 -8.26
N PRO A 43 9.73 -9.81 -8.74
CA PRO A 43 9.37 -10.96 -7.90
C PRO A 43 10.59 -11.63 -7.26
N SER A 44 10.46 -12.03 -6.00
CA SER A 44 11.52 -12.60 -5.15
C SER A 44 12.60 -11.61 -4.65
N SER A 45 12.57 -10.35 -5.08
CA SER A 45 13.44 -9.31 -4.52
C SER A 45 13.01 -8.91 -3.10
N THR A 46 13.92 -8.30 -2.35
CA THR A 46 13.66 -7.82 -0.99
C THR A 46 13.63 -6.30 -0.97
N LEU A 47 12.60 -5.74 -0.36
CA LEU A 47 12.48 -4.30 -0.12
C LEU A 47 12.94 -3.97 1.31
N THR A 48 13.19 -2.69 1.55
CA THR A 48 13.27 -2.09 2.88
C THR A 48 12.15 -1.06 2.98
N VAL A 49 11.20 -1.29 3.87
CA VAL A 49 10.02 -0.44 4.06
C VAL A 49 10.07 0.18 5.45
N SER A 50 9.82 1.48 5.54
CA SER A 50 9.69 2.21 6.81
C SER A 50 8.34 2.92 6.87
N ILE A 51 7.59 2.69 7.95
CA ILE A 51 6.25 3.25 8.16
C ILE A 51 6.12 3.89 9.54
N LYS A 52 5.16 4.81 9.67
CA LYS A 52 4.72 5.38 10.93
C LYS A 52 3.18 5.38 10.99
N VAL A 53 2.63 4.66 11.95
CA VAL A 53 1.17 4.55 12.13
C VAL A 53 0.74 5.35 13.36
N GLY A 54 0.04 6.45 13.14
CA GLY A 54 -0.45 7.33 14.21
C GLY A 54 0.69 7.89 15.08
N ALA A 55 0.52 7.83 16.41
CA ALA A 55 1.50 8.29 17.38
C ALA A 55 2.60 7.25 17.70
N ARG A 56 2.60 6.08 17.05
CA ARG A 56 3.61 5.03 17.30
C ARG A 56 4.97 5.45 16.74
N ALA A 57 6.04 4.91 17.32
CA ALA A 57 7.39 5.06 16.79
C ALA A 57 7.48 4.46 15.37
N PRO A 58 8.29 5.05 14.47
CA PRO A 58 8.55 4.48 13.15
C PRO A 58 9.03 3.04 13.24
N GLN A 59 8.58 2.20 12.31
CA GLN A 59 8.97 0.81 12.19
C GLN A 59 9.51 0.53 10.80
N SER A 60 10.60 -0.22 10.73
CA SER A 60 11.18 -0.68 9.47
C SER A 60 11.15 -2.20 9.39
N PHE A 61 10.90 -2.74 8.20
CA PHE A 61 10.88 -4.17 7.94
C PHE A 61 11.35 -4.46 6.51
N LYS A 62 11.65 -5.74 6.24
CA LYS A 62 12.18 -6.20 4.97
C LYS A 62 11.23 -7.21 4.31
N PRO A 63 10.22 -6.77 3.56
CA PRO A 63 9.31 -7.68 2.89
C PRO A 63 9.94 -8.22 1.60
N THR A 64 9.47 -9.39 1.18
CA THR A 64 9.84 -10.01 -0.10
C THR A 64 8.73 -9.74 -1.12
N VAL A 65 9.09 -9.24 -2.29
CA VAL A 65 8.15 -9.02 -3.39
C VAL A 65 7.63 -10.37 -3.87
N LEU A 66 6.32 -10.50 -3.93
CA LEU A 66 5.64 -11.69 -4.47
C LEU A 66 5.25 -11.47 -5.93
N LYS A 67 4.77 -10.27 -6.25
CA LYS A 67 4.21 -9.98 -7.56
C LYS A 67 4.36 -8.50 -7.89
N ASN A 68 4.70 -8.23 -9.15
CA ASN A 68 4.69 -6.90 -9.72
C ASN A 68 4.24 -7.00 -11.18
N GLU A 69 2.95 -6.77 -11.41
CA GLU A 69 2.33 -6.69 -12.72
C GLU A 69 1.99 -5.24 -13.02
N VAL A 70 2.67 -4.69 -14.03
CA VAL A 70 2.50 -3.31 -14.48
C VAL A 70 1.02 -2.98 -14.70
N ASN A 71 0.58 -1.86 -14.10
CA ASN A 71 -0.79 -1.32 -14.18
C ASN A 71 -1.89 -2.21 -13.59
N ARG A 72 -1.53 -3.28 -12.87
CA ARG A 72 -2.50 -4.27 -12.37
C ARG A 72 -2.32 -4.63 -10.91
N GLU A 73 -1.12 -5.00 -10.51
CA GLU A 73 -0.92 -5.55 -9.17
C GLU A 73 0.50 -5.37 -8.67
N PHE A 74 0.63 -4.96 -7.42
CA PHE A 74 1.87 -5.04 -6.68
C PHE A 74 1.65 -5.69 -5.32
N ARG A 75 2.48 -6.66 -4.96
CA ARG A 75 2.29 -7.48 -3.78
C ARG A 75 3.61 -7.86 -3.15
N TRP A 76 3.69 -7.79 -1.83
CA TRP A 76 4.81 -8.30 -1.06
C TRP A 76 4.34 -9.05 0.18
N VAL A 77 5.25 -9.82 0.77
CA VAL A 77 5.03 -10.47 2.06
C VAL A 77 6.08 -10.04 3.07
N GLY A 78 5.63 -9.50 4.19
CA GLY A 78 6.47 -9.07 5.31
C GLY A 78 6.37 -10.02 6.50
N LYS A 79 7.43 -10.00 7.32
CA LYS A 79 7.39 -10.52 8.70
C LYS A 79 7.51 -9.33 9.65
N LEU A 80 6.58 -9.18 10.58
CA LEU A 80 6.67 -8.16 11.62
C LEU A 80 7.74 -8.58 12.64
N LEU A 81 8.76 -7.72 12.82
CA LEU A 81 9.94 -7.99 13.66
C LEU A 81 9.61 -8.30 15.12
N LEU A 82 8.57 -7.66 15.68
CA LEU A 82 8.15 -7.87 17.07
C LEU A 82 7.48 -9.22 17.30
N ALA A 83 7.08 -9.92 16.24
CA ALA A 83 6.17 -11.04 16.40
C ALA A 83 6.62 -12.34 15.73
N CYS A 84 7.58 -12.36 14.79
CA CYS A 84 8.22 -13.52 14.10
C CYS A 84 7.34 -14.70 13.61
N LEU A 85 6.06 -14.72 13.97
CA LEU A 85 5.04 -15.75 13.84
C LEU A 85 3.90 -15.26 12.94
N TYR A 86 3.93 -13.99 12.54
CA TYR A 86 2.95 -13.39 11.65
C TYR A 86 3.60 -13.08 10.30
N ARG A 87 2.92 -13.53 9.25
CA ARG A 87 3.18 -13.11 7.88
C ARG A 87 2.05 -12.19 7.47
N GLY A 88 2.41 -10.97 7.05
CA GLY A 88 1.51 -10.02 6.42
C GLY A 88 1.74 -10.05 4.92
N GLU A 89 0.77 -10.53 4.15
CA GLU A 89 0.76 -10.41 2.70
C GLU A 89 0.01 -9.16 2.32
N HIS A 90 0.74 -8.17 1.84
CA HIS A 90 0.22 -6.85 1.50
C HIS A 90 0.10 -6.74 -0.01
N TYR A 91 -1.06 -6.28 -0.49
CA TYR A 91 -1.38 -6.23 -1.90
C TYR A 91 -2.04 -4.90 -2.28
N PHE A 92 -1.69 -4.45 -3.48
CA PHE A 92 -2.27 -3.32 -4.18
C PHE A 92 -2.75 -3.83 -5.54
N ILE A 93 -4.04 -3.72 -5.82
CA ILE A 93 -4.64 -4.13 -7.08
C ILE A 93 -5.29 -2.91 -7.71
N ILE A 94 -5.08 -2.75 -9.01
CA ILE A 94 -5.60 -1.66 -9.82
C ILE A 94 -6.51 -2.28 -10.88
N GLU A 95 -7.82 -2.07 -10.74
CA GLU A 95 -8.82 -2.60 -11.65
C GLU A 95 -9.34 -1.45 -12.52
N GLY A 96 -9.02 -1.46 -13.82
CA GLY A 96 -9.52 -0.43 -14.74
C GLY A 96 -11.04 -0.50 -14.92
N ASN A 97 -11.68 0.66 -15.00
CA ASN A 97 -13.13 0.76 -15.23
C ASN A 97 -13.42 1.08 -16.71
N SER A 98 -14.56 0.61 -17.24
CA SER A 98 -14.94 0.81 -18.65
C SER A 98 -15.23 2.28 -19.02
N GLU A 99 -15.54 3.13 -18.04
CA GLU A 99 -15.90 4.54 -18.23
C GLU A 99 -14.69 5.49 -18.10
N GLY A 100 -13.48 4.94 -17.99
CA GLY A 100 -12.30 5.67 -17.54
C GLY A 100 -12.12 5.59 -16.01
N GLY A 101 -10.90 5.81 -15.54
CA GLY A 101 -10.56 5.62 -14.13
C GLY A 101 -10.20 4.17 -13.74
N CYS A 102 -9.96 3.96 -12.46
CA CYS A 102 -9.74 2.63 -11.90
C CYS A 102 -10.25 2.51 -10.46
N THR A 103 -10.56 1.28 -10.04
CA THR A 103 -10.76 0.91 -8.65
C THR A 103 -9.43 0.44 -8.07
N PHE A 104 -8.95 1.14 -7.04
CA PHE A 104 -7.77 0.75 -6.28
C PHE A 104 -8.19 -0.08 -5.07
N VAL A 105 -7.69 -1.30 -4.98
CA VAL A 105 -7.90 -2.22 -3.86
C VAL A 105 -6.59 -2.39 -3.12
N HIS A 106 -6.59 -2.08 -1.83
CA HIS A 106 -5.41 -2.12 -0.99
C HIS A 106 -5.74 -2.91 0.28
N GLY A 107 -4.95 -3.93 0.56
CA GLY A 107 -5.20 -4.78 1.70
C GLY A 107 -3.98 -5.51 2.22
N GLU A 108 -4.14 -6.07 3.41
CA GLU A 108 -3.16 -6.91 4.05
C GLU A 108 -3.84 -8.14 4.67
N ARG A 109 -3.38 -9.32 4.25
CA ARG A 109 -3.79 -10.61 4.77
C ARG A 109 -2.80 -11.09 5.81
N PHE A 110 -3.29 -11.40 7.00
CA PHE A 110 -2.43 -11.86 8.09
C PHE A 110 -2.59 -13.37 8.28
N SER A 111 -1.49 -14.11 8.22
CA SER A 111 -1.44 -15.55 8.49
C SER A 111 -0.45 -15.87 9.62
N GLY A 112 -0.82 -16.81 10.50
CA GLY A 112 -0.02 -17.18 11.68
C GLY A 112 -0.81 -17.93 12.76
N VAL A 113 -0.11 -18.59 13.68
CA VAL A 113 -0.65 -19.57 14.66
C VAL A 113 -1.35 -18.92 15.87
N LEU A 114 -1.33 -17.59 16.00
CA LEU A 114 -1.99 -16.86 17.09
C LEU A 114 -3.06 -15.93 16.51
N SER A 115 -4.19 -16.47 16.05
CA SER A 115 -5.22 -15.78 15.27
C SER A 115 -6.06 -14.72 16.02
N SER A 116 -5.57 -14.08 17.08
CA SER A 116 -6.38 -13.13 17.88
C SER A 116 -5.69 -12.00 18.72
N PRO A 117 -4.39 -11.66 18.62
CA PRO A 117 -3.85 -10.43 19.24
C PRO A 117 -3.71 -9.20 18.33
N LEU A 118 -3.65 -9.36 17.00
CA LEU A 118 -3.31 -8.26 16.09
C LEU A 118 -4.39 -7.15 16.07
N ASN A 119 -5.67 -7.55 16.11
CA ASN A 119 -6.80 -6.61 16.26
C ASN A 119 -6.70 -5.80 17.56
N ASN A 120 -6.26 -6.40 18.66
CA ASN A 120 -6.13 -5.69 19.94
C ASN A 120 -4.89 -4.77 19.97
N MET A 121 -3.84 -5.10 19.22
CA MET A 121 -2.59 -4.32 19.19
C MET A 121 -2.66 -3.09 18.27
N MET A 122 -3.33 -3.22 17.12
CA MET A 122 -3.44 -2.15 16.12
C MET A 122 -4.81 -1.44 16.11
N GLY A 123 -5.87 -2.09 16.62
CA GLY A 123 -7.19 -1.48 16.82
C GLY A 123 -7.74 -0.77 15.57
N GLU A 124 -8.31 0.42 15.78
CA GLU A 124 -8.85 1.26 14.70
C GLU A 124 -7.78 2.03 13.91
N ASP A 125 -6.53 2.07 14.37
CA ASP A 125 -5.50 2.90 13.73
C ASP A 125 -5.09 2.35 12.36
N LEU A 126 -5.05 1.02 12.22
CA LEU A 126 -4.64 0.38 10.98
C LEU A 126 -5.67 0.59 9.85
N PRO A 127 -6.98 0.34 10.03
CA PRO A 127 -7.98 0.71 9.02
C PRO A 127 -7.96 2.19 8.64
N LYS A 128 -7.80 3.09 9.62
CA LYS A 128 -7.70 4.54 9.37
C LYS A 128 -6.45 4.90 8.57
N ALA A 129 -5.32 4.24 8.83
CA ALA A 129 -4.09 4.44 8.07
C ALA A 129 -4.22 3.97 6.61
N PHE A 130 -4.92 2.85 6.36
CA PHE A 130 -5.20 2.37 5.00
C PHE A 130 -6.13 3.33 4.24
N GLU A 131 -7.16 3.86 4.91
CA GLU A 131 -8.02 4.89 4.31
C GLU A 131 -7.25 6.17 4.00
N ALA A 132 -6.39 6.63 4.92
CA ALA A 132 -5.55 7.81 4.71
C ALA A 132 -4.58 7.61 3.54
N PHE A 133 -3.94 6.44 3.43
CA PHE A 133 -3.11 6.08 2.28
C PHE A 133 -3.91 6.17 0.97
N ASN A 134 -5.08 5.53 0.91
CA ASN A 134 -5.90 5.46 -0.29
C ASN A 134 -6.37 6.85 -0.75
N ASN A 135 -6.80 7.69 0.20
CA ASN A 135 -7.23 9.06 -0.08
C ASN A 135 -6.06 9.91 -0.58
N ALA A 136 -4.88 9.79 0.04
CA ALA A 136 -3.69 10.53 -0.38
C ALA A 136 -3.21 10.11 -1.78
N LEU A 137 -3.24 8.81 -2.09
CA LEU A 137 -2.92 8.30 -3.43
C LEU A 137 -3.90 8.87 -4.46
N LYS A 138 -5.21 8.78 -4.19
CA LYS A 138 -6.25 9.35 -5.07
C LYS A 138 -5.98 10.84 -5.35
N GLU A 139 -5.79 11.63 -4.30
CA GLU A 139 -5.54 13.07 -4.44
C GLU A 139 -4.26 13.36 -5.23
N ARG A 140 -3.19 12.59 -5.00
CA ARG A 140 -1.91 12.76 -5.71
C ARG A 140 -2.06 12.47 -7.21
N VAL A 141 -2.70 11.36 -7.55
CA VAL A 141 -2.87 10.92 -8.95
C VAL A 141 -3.80 11.89 -9.70
N GLU A 142 -4.95 12.24 -9.11
CA GLU A 142 -5.94 13.10 -9.78
C GLU A 142 -5.44 14.53 -10.00
N LYS A 143 -4.58 15.05 -9.12
CA LYS A 143 -3.93 16.35 -9.34
C LYS A 143 -2.92 16.33 -10.50
N GLN A 144 -2.20 15.22 -10.67
CA GLN A 144 -1.27 15.08 -11.80
C GLN A 144 -2.01 14.94 -13.14
N ASP A 145 -3.13 14.21 -13.15
CA ASP A 145 -4.00 14.07 -14.33
C ASP A 145 -4.57 15.43 -14.78
N ALA A 146 -5.18 16.18 -13.86
CA ALA A 146 -5.73 17.50 -14.16
C ALA A 146 -4.69 18.50 -14.70
N SER A 147 -3.43 18.37 -14.27
CA SER A 147 -2.32 19.20 -14.76
C SER A 147 -1.90 18.82 -16.19
N ALA A 148 -2.01 17.53 -16.55
CA ALA A 148 -1.68 17.03 -17.88
C ALA A 148 -2.76 17.37 -18.93
N VAL A 149 -4.03 17.44 -18.54
CA VAL A 149 -5.14 17.83 -19.43
C VAL A 149 -5.17 19.35 -19.70
N SER A 150 -4.55 20.15 -18.82
CA SER A 150 -4.51 21.62 -18.92
C SER A 150 -3.28 22.16 -19.67
N SER A 151 -2.41 21.29 -20.19
CA SER A 151 -1.17 21.63 -20.93
C SER A 151 -1.28 21.24 -22.39
#